data_AF-A0A956H2H5-F1
#
_entry.id   AF-A0A956H2H5-F1
#
_cell.length_a   1.000
_cell.length_b   1.000
_cell.length_c   1.000
_cell.angle_alpha   90.00
_cell.angle_beta   90.00
_cell.angle_gamma   90.00
#
_symmetry.space_group_name_H-M   'P 1'
#
loop_
_entity.id
_entity.type
_entity.pdbx_description
1 polymer ?
#
loop_
_entity_poly.entity_id
_entity_poly.type
_entity_poly.pdbx_seq_one_letter_code
_entity_poly.pdbx_strand_id
1 'polypeptide(L)'
;MSDMPATEPQPTSAVTEEETVDVERPAVGAPTGVSVARQFLMGLACVLLLIDLVLGAVPRPADETPQRAADLHALLLEIGGATEPTYLLLGDSVLVGDTAKDRQADWRERRIVDYLRREAGTKVDFHQAAYSGLLPIDMLAMVETLDDLDPDASVALIIELSPRYFSPRYAAQTEHSRPWFAELGGGDNGPDFAARRAQALAFVRHHAPIYRHRALFRGARGTLSGAGQDEHEGAEDEDAGAGDRAEAFARLSVHYRDPVVGEGSLQARAIADIAARCRASGRKVAFVATPVEDEFLARAQDERTQGDYLGDLARLIEPDGQQISLLPMDHPLFSSALFWDHVHLRPEGHRLWAINVLVQLGIPLEHLPPRQELITLDEVDESLVARVDQGYVDGASWQA
;
A
#
# COMPACT_ATOMS: atom_id res chain seq x y z
N MET A 1 57.93 2.94 -82.10
CA MET A 1 56.84 3.47 -81.26
C MET A 1 56.47 4.81 -81.88
N SER A 2 55.95 4.82 -83.11
CA SER A 2 54.56 4.52 -83.52
C SER A 2 53.56 5.45 -82.82
N ASP A 3 52.75 6.26 -83.46
CA ASP A 3 52.65 6.73 -84.85
C ASP A 3 51.80 8.03 -84.81
N MET A 4 52.13 8.98 -85.68
CA MET A 4 51.30 10.15 -86.08
C MET A 4 50.14 9.69 -87.02
N PRO A 5 49.26 10.54 -87.62
CA PRO A 5 48.59 11.82 -87.26
C PRO A 5 47.10 11.91 -87.73
N ALA A 6 46.54 13.14 -87.73
CA ALA A 6 45.48 13.70 -88.61
C ALA A 6 43.99 13.36 -88.25
N THR A 7 42.95 14.17 -88.51
CA THR A 7 42.69 15.26 -89.47
C THR A 7 41.42 16.05 -89.03
N GLU A 8 41.30 17.34 -89.35
CA GLU A 8 40.04 18.13 -89.33
C GLU A 8 39.01 17.62 -90.36
N PRO A 9 37.69 17.88 -90.17
CA PRO A 9 37.04 18.96 -90.94
C PRO A 9 35.93 19.75 -90.20
N GLN A 10 35.63 20.95 -90.73
CA GLN A 10 34.49 21.83 -90.42
C GLN A 10 33.14 21.33 -91.04
N PRO A 11 32.10 22.19 -91.24
CA PRO A 11 30.92 22.37 -90.38
C PRO A 11 29.60 21.94 -91.08
N THR A 12 28.49 21.77 -90.35
CA THR A 12 27.16 21.85 -90.98
C THR A 12 26.07 22.29 -90.02
N SER A 13 25.37 23.33 -90.45
CA SER A 13 24.10 23.83 -89.98
C SER A 13 23.03 22.73 -89.91
N ALA A 14 22.24 22.72 -88.84
CA ALA A 14 20.83 22.39 -88.90
C ALA A 14 20.11 23.15 -87.79
N VAL A 15 19.51 24.28 -88.19
CA VAL A 15 18.41 24.90 -87.48
C VAL A 15 17.25 23.91 -87.58
N THR A 16 16.84 23.37 -86.44
CA THR A 16 15.52 22.75 -86.31
C THR A 16 14.79 23.57 -85.26
N GLU A 17 13.82 24.35 -85.72
CA GLU A 17 12.79 24.97 -84.89
C GLU A 17 12.05 23.84 -84.16
N GLU A 18 12.36 23.62 -82.89
CA GLU A 18 11.48 22.88 -82.01
C GLU A 18 10.46 23.87 -81.45
N GLU A 19 9.27 23.78 -82.06
CA GLU A 19 8.01 24.34 -81.63
C GLU A 19 7.84 24.15 -80.11
N THR A 20 8.06 25.21 -79.34
CA THR A 20 7.74 25.27 -77.92
C THR A 20 6.22 25.18 -77.78
N VAL A 21 5.72 23.96 -77.61
CA VAL A 21 4.39 23.72 -77.05
C VAL A 21 4.42 24.28 -75.63
N ASP A 22 3.74 25.41 -75.44
CA ASP A 22 3.38 25.95 -74.12
C ASP A 22 2.50 24.90 -73.42
N VAL A 23 3.15 23.97 -72.72
CA VAL A 23 2.49 23.16 -71.70
C VAL A 23 2.26 24.09 -70.53
N GLU A 24 1.05 24.63 -70.47
CA GLU A 24 0.46 25.26 -69.28
C GLU A 24 0.87 24.45 -68.05
N ARG A 25 1.88 24.93 -67.32
CA ARG A 25 2.26 24.38 -66.03
C ARG A 25 1.09 24.64 -65.09
N PRO A 26 0.39 23.59 -64.59
CA PRO A 26 -0.62 23.81 -63.59
C PRO A 26 0.04 24.49 -62.39
N ALA A 27 -0.54 25.60 -61.97
CA ALA A 27 -0.11 26.34 -60.80
C ALA A 27 0.04 25.36 -59.63
N VAL A 28 1.28 25.13 -59.20
CA VAL A 28 1.60 24.33 -58.02
C VAL A 28 1.00 25.08 -56.84
N GLY A 29 -0.21 24.67 -56.46
CA GLY A 29 -0.91 25.16 -55.29
C GLY A 29 0.02 25.05 -54.07
N ALA A 30 0.11 26.13 -53.32
CA ALA A 30 0.91 26.21 -52.11
C ALA A 30 0.63 24.98 -51.21
N PRO A 31 1.68 24.33 -50.66
CA PRO A 31 1.53 23.09 -49.92
C PRO A 31 0.58 23.29 -48.74
N THR A 32 -0.44 22.44 -48.70
CA THR A 32 -1.44 22.27 -47.64
C THR A 32 -0.84 21.72 -46.34
N GLY A 33 0.36 22.18 -45.95
CA GLY A 33 1.12 21.67 -44.79
C GLY A 33 0.37 21.80 -43.46
N VAL A 34 -0.49 22.82 -43.33
CA VAL A 34 -1.36 23.01 -42.16
C VAL A 34 -2.43 21.91 -42.08
N SER A 35 -2.90 21.40 -43.21
CA SER A 35 -3.89 20.32 -43.27
C SER A 35 -3.28 18.98 -42.86
N VAL A 36 -2.08 18.66 -43.37
CA VAL A 36 -1.39 17.40 -43.04
C VAL A 36 -0.98 17.36 -41.57
N ALA A 37 -0.43 18.46 -41.04
CA ALA A 37 -0.08 18.56 -39.62
C ALA A 37 -1.30 18.43 -38.71
N ARG A 38 -2.42 19.08 -39.08
CA ARG A 38 -3.69 18.99 -38.32
C ARG A 38 -4.30 17.58 -38.37
N GLN A 39 -4.27 16.92 -39.54
CA GLN A 39 -4.71 15.54 -39.70
C GLN A 39 -3.85 14.57 -38.88
N PHE A 40 -2.53 14.77 -38.86
CA PHE A 40 -1.61 14.00 -38.03
C PHE A 40 -1.90 14.18 -36.52
N LEU A 41 -2.03 15.43 -36.05
CA LEU A 41 -2.34 15.72 -34.65
C LEU A 41 -3.69 15.14 -34.22
N MET A 42 -4.70 15.24 -35.08
CA MET A 42 -6.03 14.67 -34.82
C MET A 42 -5.98 13.14 -34.81
N GLY A 43 -5.23 12.52 -35.74
CA GLY A 43 -4.98 11.08 -35.75
C GLY A 43 -4.28 10.59 -34.48
N LEU A 44 -3.23 11.31 -34.04
CA LEU A 44 -2.53 11.03 -32.80
C LEU A 44 -3.46 11.14 -31.58
N ALA A 45 -4.29 12.19 -31.51
CA ALA A 45 -5.26 12.36 -30.43
C ALA A 45 -6.29 11.23 -30.40
N CYS A 46 -6.81 10.81 -31.56
CA CYS A 46 -7.71 9.65 -31.65
C CYS A 46 -7.03 8.35 -31.19
N VAL A 47 -5.76 8.13 -31.55
CA VAL A 47 -5.00 6.96 -31.10
C VAL A 47 -4.78 7.00 -29.58
N LEU A 48 -4.43 8.16 -29.01
CA LEU A 48 -4.27 8.31 -27.57
C LEU A 48 -5.59 8.07 -26.81
N LEU A 49 -6.71 8.58 -27.31
CA LEU A 49 -8.04 8.31 -26.76
C LEU A 49 -8.41 6.83 -26.85
N LEU A 50 -8.12 6.18 -27.98
CA LEU A 50 -8.37 4.75 -28.15
C LEU A 50 -7.52 3.93 -27.17
N ILE A 51 -6.23 4.26 -27.02
CA ILE A 51 -5.35 3.63 -26.03
C ILE A 51 -5.90 3.81 -24.62
N ASP A 52 -6.34 5.02 -24.26
CA ASP A 52 -6.92 5.31 -22.95
C ASP A 52 -8.20 4.51 -22.69
N LEU A 53 -9.06 4.37 -23.69
CA LEU A 53 -10.33 3.66 -23.61
C LEU A 53 -10.11 2.14 -23.54
N VAL A 54 -9.17 1.61 -24.32
CA VAL A 54 -8.74 0.21 -24.27
C VAL A 54 -8.12 -0.11 -22.91
N LEU A 55 -7.18 0.71 -22.44
CA LEU A 55 -6.53 0.49 -21.15
C LEU A 55 -7.49 0.70 -19.96
N GLY A 56 -8.42 1.66 -20.06
CA GLY A 56 -9.46 1.86 -19.06
C GLY A 56 -10.47 0.71 -18.97
N ALA A 57 -10.59 -0.09 -20.04
CA ALA A 57 -11.38 -1.32 -20.04
C ALA A 57 -10.62 -2.54 -19.50
N VAL A 58 -9.29 -2.46 -19.32
CA VAL A 58 -8.53 -3.55 -18.70
C VAL A 58 -8.71 -3.49 -17.18
N PRO A 59 -9.07 -4.60 -16.53
CA PRO A 59 -9.10 -4.67 -15.07
C PRO A 59 -7.76 -4.23 -14.51
N ARG A 60 -7.74 -3.16 -13.69
CA ARG A 60 -6.52 -2.74 -13.02
C ARG A 60 -6.07 -3.87 -12.10
N PRO A 61 -4.78 -4.29 -12.11
CA PRO A 61 -4.29 -5.16 -11.05
C PRO A 61 -4.58 -4.47 -9.73
N ALA A 62 -5.15 -5.23 -8.78
CA ALA A 62 -5.43 -4.77 -7.43
C ALA A 62 -4.19 -4.06 -6.85
N ASP A 63 -4.39 -2.99 -6.10
CA ASP A 63 -3.35 -2.08 -5.61
C ASP A 63 -2.12 -2.86 -5.12
N GLU A 64 -1.05 -2.88 -5.92
CA GLU A 64 0.20 -3.50 -5.53
C GLU A 64 0.83 -2.65 -4.42
N THR A 65 1.20 -3.29 -3.32
CA THR A 65 1.97 -2.65 -2.25
C THR A 65 3.19 -1.94 -2.85
N PRO A 66 3.35 -0.62 -2.64
CA PRO A 66 4.44 0.15 -3.25
C PRO A 66 5.83 -0.37 -2.89
N GLN A 67 6.64 -0.79 -3.87
CA GLN A 67 7.96 -1.39 -3.58
C GLN A 67 9.09 -0.35 -3.42
N ARG A 68 8.80 0.95 -3.52
CA ARG A 68 9.78 2.05 -3.53
C ARG A 68 9.19 3.32 -2.94
N ALA A 69 10.05 4.18 -2.38
CA ALA A 69 9.67 5.48 -1.81
C ALA A 69 8.83 6.34 -2.76
N ALA A 70 9.24 6.46 -4.03
CA ALA A 70 8.51 7.26 -5.03
C ALA A 70 7.11 6.72 -5.37
N ASP A 71 6.89 5.41 -5.23
CA ASP A 71 5.58 4.80 -5.44
C ASP A 71 4.70 4.96 -4.19
N LEU A 72 5.28 4.88 -2.99
CA LEU A 72 4.54 5.16 -1.76
C LEU A 72 4.18 6.64 -1.65
N HIS A 73 5.10 7.55 -1.91
CA HIS A 73 4.81 8.98 -1.98
C HIS A 73 3.74 9.29 -3.02
N ALA A 74 3.72 8.57 -4.15
CA ALA A 74 2.66 8.72 -5.14
C ALA A 74 1.29 8.29 -4.61
N LEU A 75 1.23 7.19 -3.86
CA LEU A 75 0.02 6.73 -3.17
C LEU A 75 -0.42 7.76 -2.12
N LEU A 76 0.49 8.22 -1.26
CA LEU A 76 0.19 9.21 -0.21
C LEU A 76 -0.32 10.55 -0.80
N LEU A 77 0.24 10.99 -1.93
CA LEU A 77 -0.24 12.16 -2.64
C LEU A 77 -1.65 11.96 -3.25
N GLU A 78 -1.92 10.76 -3.77
CA GLU A 78 -3.22 10.42 -4.34
C GLU A 78 -4.31 10.43 -3.28
N ILE A 79 -4.06 9.81 -2.12
CA ILE A 79 -5.03 9.75 -1.02
C ILE A 79 -5.23 11.11 -0.33
N GLY A 80 -4.18 11.93 -0.22
CA GLY A 80 -4.30 13.29 0.34
C GLY A 80 -5.10 14.25 -0.52
N GLY A 81 -5.32 13.91 -1.80
CA GLY A 81 -6.19 14.65 -2.72
C GLY A 81 -7.63 14.12 -2.81
N ALA A 82 -8.00 13.11 -2.01
CA ALA A 82 -9.32 12.50 -2.06
C ALA A 82 -10.41 13.45 -1.53
N THR A 83 -11.60 13.41 -2.16
CA THR A 83 -12.75 14.23 -1.75
C THR A 83 -13.70 13.50 -0.80
N GLU A 84 -13.60 12.17 -0.74
CA GLU A 84 -14.40 11.31 0.14
C GLU A 84 -13.65 11.08 1.46
N PRO A 85 -14.32 10.68 2.54
CA PRO A 85 -13.65 10.21 3.74
C PRO A 85 -12.70 9.05 3.40
N THR A 86 -11.43 9.21 3.75
CA THR A 86 -10.38 8.26 3.38
C THR A 86 -9.66 7.75 4.62
N TYR A 87 -9.46 6.44 4.70
CA TYR A 87 -8.66 5.78 5.73
C TYR A 87 -7.43 5.13 5.09
N LEU A 88 -6.26 5.36 5.68
CA LEU A 88 -5.02 4.66 5.35
C LEU A 88 -4.70 3.65 6.46
N LEU A 89 -4.67 2.39 6.08
CA LEU A 89 -4.27 1.30 6.96
C LEU A 89 -2.76 1.03 6.82
N LEU A 90 -2.04 1.16 7.94
CA LEU A 90 -0.61 0.92 8.08
C LEU A 90 -0.40 -0.31 8.96
N GLY A 91 0.39 -1.28 8.51
CA GLY A 91 0.59 -2.51 9.27
C GLY A 91 1.67 -3.44 8.75
N ASP A 92 1.99 -4.45 9.54
CA ASP A 92 2.77 -5.60 9.07
C ASP A 92 1.87 -6.44 8.15
N SER A 93 2.44 -7.28 7.29
CA SER A 93 1.67 -8.19 6.43
C SER A 93 0.90 -9.27 7.22
N VAL A 94 0.82 -9.16 8.55
CA VAL A 94 0.26 -10.13 9.47
C VAL A 94 -1.28 -10.15 9.40
N LEU A 95 -1.92 -8.99 9.52
CA LEU A 95 -3.36 -8.85 9.24
C LEU A 95 -3.65 -8.40 7.81
N VAL A 96 -2.62 -7.93 7.14
CA VAL A 96 -2.76 -7.03 6.00
C VAL A 96 -2.00 -7.53 4.76
N GLY A 97 -1.47 -8.75 4.82
CA GLY A 97 -0.51 -9.26 3.84
C GLY A 97 -1.06 -10.09 2.71
N ASP A 98 -0.18 -10.25 1.73
CA ASP A 98 -0.28 -11.18 0.59
C ASP A 98 0.00 -12.63 1.01
N THR A 99 -0.13 -13.02 2.27
CA THR A 99 0.24 -14.38 2.74
C THR A 99 -0.64 -15.49 2.17
N ALA A 100 -1.84 -15.14 1.71
CA ALA A 100 -2.70 -16.04 0.94
C ALA A 100 -2.29 -16.16 -0.54
N LYS A 101 -1.31 -15.38 -1.03
CA LYS A 101 -0.92 -15.32 -2.44
C LYS A 101 -0.55 -16.67 -3.03
N ASP A 102 0.15 -17.47 -2.24
CA ASP A 102 0.62 -18.79 -2.68
C ASP A 102 -0.41 -19.90 -2.36
N ARG A 103 -1.46 -19.58 -1.58
CA ARG A 103 -2.47 -20.55 -1.11
C ARG A 103 -3.84 -20.40 -1.77
N GLN A 104 -4.17 -19.24 -2.35
CA GLN A 104 -5.50 -18.94 -2.92
C GLN A 104 -5.38 -18.16 -4.23
N ALA A 105 -6.05 -18.64 -5.28
CA ALA A 105 -6.05 -17.99 -6.59
C ALA A 105 -6.69 -16.59 -6.58
N ASP A 106 -7.63 -16.34 -5.66
CA ASP A 106 -8.40 -15.10 -5.49
C ASP A 106 -7.96 -14.27 -4.28
N TRP A 107 -6.75 -14.48 -3.75
CA TRP A 107 -6.26 -13.80 -2.55
C TRP A 107 -6.38 -12.26 -2.61
N ARG A 108 -6.28 -11.69 -3.81
CA ARG A 108 -6.38 -10.24 -4.06
C ARG A 108 -7.77 -9.67 -3.79
N GLU A 109 -8.81 -10.49 -3.89
CA GLU A 109 -10.19 -10.10 -3.56
C GLU A 109 -10.49 -10.27 -2.05
N ARG A 110 -9.46 -10.67 -1.29
CA ARG A 110 -9.56 -11.04 0.12
C ARG A 110 -8.56 -10.29 1.00
N ARG A 111 -8.09 -9.12 0.55
CA ARG A 111 -7.30 -8.21 1.39
C ARG A 111 -8.22 -7.55 2.40
N ILE A 112 -7.68 -7.17 3.56
CA ILE A 112 -8.48 -6.61 4.65
C ILE A 112 -9.24 -5.33 4.23
N VAL A 113 -8.65 -4.49 3.38
CA VAL A 113 -9.32 -3.30 2.84
C VAL A 113 -10.50 -3.61 1.94
N ASP A 114 -10.51 -4.76 1.26
CA ASP A 114 -11.63 -5.17 0.44
C ASP A 114 -12.80 -5.66 1.31
N TYR A 115 -12.51 -6.26 2.48
CA TYR A 115 -13.51 -6.51 3.52
C TYR A 115 -14.05 -5.22 4.13
N LEU A 116 -13.19 -4.25 4.48
CA LEU A 116 -13.62 -2.95 5.00
C LEU A 116 -14.56 -2.24 4.01
N ARG A 117 -14.19 -2.17 2.73
CA ARG A 117 -15.03 -1.57 1.68
C ARG A 117 -16.36 -2.30 1.50
N ARG A 118 -16.36 -3.63 1.54
CA ARG A 118 -17.59 -4.43 1.33
C ARG A 118 -18.55 -4.33 2.51
N GLU A 119 -18.05 -4.30 3.73
CA GLU A 119 -18.89 -4.27 4.93
C GLU A 119 -19.30 -2.83 5.31
N ALA A 120 -18.64 -1.79 4.79
CA ALA A 120 -19.02 -0.39 5.00
C ALA A 120 -20.32 -0.03 4.24
N GLY A 121 -21.30 0.51 4.96
CA GLY A 121 -22.60 0.95 4.44
C GLY A 121 -22.65 2.42 4.00
N THR A 122 -21.49 3.06 3.90
CA THR A 122 -21.36 4.42 3.40
C THR A 122 -20.13 4.53 2.52
N LYS A 123 -20.08 5.59 1.70
CA LYS A 123 -18.97 5.82 0.79
C LYS A 123 -17.75 6.31 1.58
N VAL A 124 -16.83 5.38 1.83
CA VAL A 124 -15.52 5.61 2.45
C VAL A 124 -14.49 4.91 1.57
N ASP A 125 -13.35 5.55 1.33
CA ASP A 125 -12.22 4.87 0.69
C ASP A 125 -11.24 4.34 1.73
N PHE A 126 -10.70 3.16 1.46
CA PHE A 126 -9.74 2.48 2.31
C PHE A 126 -8.52 2.17 1.47
N HIS A 127 -7.37 2.66 1.88
CA HIS A 127 -6.07 2.34 1.28
C HIS A 127 -5.22 1.57 2.27
N GLN A 128 -4.21 0.91 1.73
CA GLN A 128 -3.34 0.04 2.49
C GLN A 128 -1.88 0.29 2.14
N ALA A 129 -1.05 0.45 3.16
CA ALA A 129 0.39 0.40 3.05
C ALA A 129 0.91 -0.59 4.09
N ALA A 130 0.93 -1.88 3.72
CA ALA A 130 1.37 -2.94 4.61
C ALA A 130 2.49 -3.77 3.99
N TYR A 131 3.49 -4.04 4.82
CA TYR A 131 4.73 -4.67 4.40
C TYR A 131 5.15 -5.71 5.40
N SER A 132 5.70 -6.84 4.94
CA SER A 132 6.28 -7.82 5.84
C SER A 132 7.39 -7.19 6.69
N GLY A 133 7.26 -7.26 8.02
CA GLY A 133 8.14 -6.60 8.96
C GLY A 133 8.09 -5.07 8.92
N LEU A 134 6.95 -4.46 8.54
CA LEU A 134 6.76 -3.03 8.74
C LEU A 134 6.78 -2.72 10.24
N LEU A 135 7.68 -1.83 10.68
CA LEU A 135 7.81 -1.48 12.08
C LEU A 135 7.26 -0.08 12.36
N PRO A 136 6.93 0.26 13.61
CA PRO A 136 6.48 1.59 14.01
C PRO A 136 7.34 2.75 13.51
N ILE A 137 8.67 2.62 13.51
CA ILE A 137 9.57 3.65 12.95
C ILE A 137 9.35 3.91 11.46
N ASP A 138 8.92 2.90 10.69
CA ASP A 138 8.62 3.04 9.26
C ASP A 138 7.24 3.68 9.07
N MET A 139 6.28 3.29 9.90
CA MET A 139 4.94 3.90 9.93
C MET A 139 5.05 5.39 10.24
N LEU A 140 5.92 5.79 11.19
CA LEU A 140 6.19 7.19 11.50
C LEU A 140 6.67 7.95 10.26
N ALA A 141 7.63 7.42 9.51
CA ALA A 141 8.12 8.07 8.28
C ALA A 141 7.00 8.29 7.23
N MET A 142 6.03 7.36 7.15
CA MET A 142 4.85 7.53 6.30
C MET A 142 3.91 8.63 6.82
N VAL A 143 3.67 8.67 8.14
CA VAL A 143 2.84 9.71 8.76
C VAL A 143 3.47 11.10 8.59
N GLU A 144 4.79 11.21 8.74
CA GLU A 144 5.52 12.47 8.49
C GLU A 144 5.38 12.94 7.05
N THR A 145 5.48 12.02 6.09
CA THR A 145 5.21 12.35 4.68
C THR A 145 3.76 12.76 4.45
N LEU A 146 2.81 12.11 5.13
CA LEU A 146 1.39 12.43 5.01
C LEU A 146 1.06 13.78 5.64
N ASP A 147 1.71 14.18 6.74
CA ASP A 147 1.57 15.52 7.34
C ASP A 147 1.93 16.64 6.33
N ASP A 148 2.95 16.41 5.49
CA ASP A 148 3.33 17.35 4.43
C ASP A 148 2.34 17.37 3.25
N LEU A 149 1.78 16.21 2.88
CA LEU A 149 0.93 16.05 1.70
C LEU A 149 -0.56 16.30 1.97
N ASP A 150 -1.00 16.13 3.20
CA ASP A 150 -2.37 16.30 3.69
C ASP A 150 -2.37 17.11 5.00
N PRO A 151 -2.03 18.41 4.95
CA PRO A 151 -1.90 19.27 6.14
C PRO A 151 -3.24 19.53 6.85
N ASP A 152 -4.35 19.35 6.14
CA ASP A 152 -5.72 19.50 6.68
C ASP A 152 -6.17 18.23 7.44
N ALA A 153 -5.31 17.21 7.49
CA ALA A 153 -5.56 15.95 8.19
C ALA A 153 -6.85 15.24 7.73
N SER A 154 -7.15 15.30 6.43
CA SER A 154 -8.34 14.72 5.83
C SER A 154 -8.32 13.19 5.79
N VAL A 155 -7.12 12.60 5.73
CA VAL A 155 -6.92 11.14 5.74
C VAL A 155 -6.81 10.63 7.19
N ALA A 156 -7.74 9.78 7.60
CA ALA A 156 -7.68 9.08 8.89
C ALA A 156 -6.74 7.86 8.82
N LEU A 157 -6.20 7.44 9.97
CA LEU A 157 -5.25 6.33 10.05
C LEU A 157 -5.84 5.13 10.81
N ILE A 158 -5.51 3.94 10.33
CA ILE A 158 -5.68 2.67 11.06
C ILE A 158 -4.29 2.06 11.18
N ILE A 159 -3.76 1.94 12.39
CA ILE A 159 -2.38 1.47 12.61
C ILE A 159 -2.43 0.14 13.34
N GLU A 160 -1.96 -0.92 12.69
CA GLU A 160 -1.76 -2.21 13.32
C GLU A 160 -0.69 -2.12 14.41
N LEU A 161 -0.97 -2.72 15.57
CA LEU A 161 -0.01 -2.95 16.64
C LEU A 161 0.07 -4.44 16.95
N SER A 162 1.25 -5.02 16.78
CA SER A 162 1.55 -6.40 17.16
C SER A 162 2.54 -6.41 18.33
N PRO A 163 2.37 -7.31 19.34
CA PRO A 163 3.35 -7.48 20.41
C PRO A 163 4.76 -7.73 19.86
N ARG A 164 4.83 -8.39 18.69
CA ARG A 164 6.06 -8.66 17.96
C ARG A 164 6.93 -7.41 17.80
N TYR A 165 6.35 -6.25 17.48
CA TYR A 165 7.08 -5.00 17.23
C TYR A 165 7.92 -4.55 18.44
N PHE A 166 7.51 -4.98 19.63
CA PHE A 166 8.14 -4.65 20.90
C PHE A 166 9.00 -5.79 21.44
N SER A 167 9.19 -6.87 20.67
CA SER A 167 10.15 -7.92 21.04
C SER A 167 11.55 -7.34 21.28
N PRO A 168 12.38 -7.95 22.15
CA PRO A 168 13.74 -7.46 22.40
C PRO A 168 14.57 -7.26 21.12
N ARG A 169 14.33 -8.08 20.09
CA ARG A 169 14.99 -7.94 18.78
C ARG A 169 14.63 -6.62 18.09
N TYR A 170 13.33 -6.28 17.98
CA TYR A 170 12.90 -5.08 17.27
C TYR A 170 12.98 -3.82 18.14
N ALA A 171 12.87 -3.95 19.47
CA ALA A 171 13.15 -2.87 20.40
C ALA A 171 14.60 -2.38 20.31
N ALA A 172 15.55 -3.27 19.99
CA ALA A 172 16.95 -2.93 19.75
C ALA A 172 17.24 -2.40 18.33
N GLN A 173 16.28 -2.49 17.41
CA GLN A 173 16.46 -2.03 16.04
C GLN A 173 16.36 -0.51 15.95
N THR A 174 17.41 0.12 15.41
CA THR A 174 17.51 1.58 15.28
C THR A 174 17.37 2.11 13.87
N GLU A 175 17.35 1.23 12.88
CA GLU A 175 17.23 1.56 11.46
C GLU A 175 15.88 1.10 10.93
N HIS A 176 15.37 1.79 9.90
CA HIS A 176 14.16 1.40 9.18
C HIS A 176 14.21 -0.06 8.70
N SER A 177 13.07 -0.75 8.68
CA SER A 177 13.00 -2.14 8.20
C SER A 177 13.45 -2.26 6.74
N ARG A 178 13.27 -1.18 5.98
CA ARG A 178 13.71 -1.04 4.58
C ARG A 178 14.45 0.28 4.43
N PRO A 179 15.63 0.29 3.78
CA PRO A 179 16.42 1.51 3.62
C PRO A 179 15.66 2.67 2.97
N TRP A 180 14.75 2.37 2.03
CA TRP A 180 14.02 3.41 1.31
C TRP A 180 12.94 4.11 2.15
N PHE A 181 12.55 3.59 3.32
CA PHE A 181 11.68 4.36 4.25
C PHE A 181 12.39 5.60 4.79
N ALA A 182 13.72 5.54 4.95
CA ALA A 182 14.52 6.71 5.32
C ALA A 182 14.43 7.84 4.27
N GLU A 183 14.14 7.50 3.00
CA GLU A 183 13.98 8.49 1.92
C GLU A 183 12.67 9.28 2.04
N LEU A 184 11.70 8.81 2.83
CA LEU A 184 10.43 9.49 3.06
C LEU A 184 10.57 10.66 4.05
N GLY A 185 11.33 10.46 5.14
CA GLY A 185 11.62 11.49 6.15
C GLY A 185 12.82 12.40 5.83
N GLY A 186 13.46 12.20 4.68
CA GLY A 186 14.73 12.83 4.30
C GLY A 186 14.58 14.09 3.45
N GLY A 187 14.28 15.21 4.09
CA GLY A 187 14.39 16.54 3.49
C GLY A 187 15.84 16.93 3.21
N ASP A 188 16.40 16.48 2.08
CA ASP A 188 17.61 17.07 1.48
C ASP A 188 17.44 17.33 -0.03
N ASN A 189 16.41 16.75 -0.64
CA ASN A 189 15.86 17.26 -1.89
C ASN A 189 14.74 18.23 -1.50
N GLY A 190 15.05 19.53 -1.46
CA GLY A 190 14.13 20.55 -0.94
C GLY A 190 12.67 20.32 -1.37
N PRO A 191 11.70 20.54 -0.46
CA PRO A 191 10.28 20.17 -0.63
C PRO A 191 9.69 20.64 -1.97
N ASP A 192 10.21 21.74 -2.50
CA ASP A 192 9.80 22.34 -3.76
C ASP A 192 10.15 21.50 -5.01
N PHE A 193 11.26 20.75 -5.04
CA PHE A 193 11.60 19.92 -6.22
C PHE A 193 10.84 18.59 -6.23
N ALA A 194 10.74 17.92 -5.08
CA ALA A 194 9.95 16.70 -4.94
C ALA A 194 8.47 16.99 -5.19
N ALA A 195 7.91 18.06 -4.61
CA ALA A 195 6.54 18.49 -4.83
C ALA A 195 6.29 18.91 -6.29
N ARG A 196 7.19 19.68 -6.94
CA ARG A 196 7.05 20.05 -8.36
C ARG A 196 7.18 18.84 -9.28
N ARG A 197 8.09 17.91 -9.00
CA ARG A 197 8.21 16.67 -9.75
C ARG A 197 6.98 15.79 -9.53
N ALA A 198 6.46 15.71 -8.32
CA ALA A 198 5.25 14.97 -7.99
C ALA A 198 4.01 15.60 -8.65
N GLN A 199 3.88 16.94 -8.65
CA GLN A 199 2.83 17.67 -9.39
C GLN A 199 2.98 17.50 -10.90
N ALA A 200 4.19 17.61 -11.45
CA ALA A 200 4.43 17.38 -12.88
C ALA A 200 4.12 15.93 -13.25
N LEU A 201 4.50 14.96 -12.41
CA LEU A 201 4.15 13.55 -12.59
C LEU A 201 2.65 13.31 -12.39
N ALA A 202 1.99 14.00 -11.48
CA ALA A 202 0.54 13.92 -11.27
C ALA A 202 -0.21 14.48 -12.48
N PHE A 203 0.21 15.63 -13.00
CA PHE A 203 -0.29 16.22 -14.25
C PHE A 203 -0.07 15.29 -15.44
N VAL A 204 1.14 14.73 -15.59
CA VAL A 204 1.45 13.76 -16.65
C VAL A 204 0.65 12.47 -16.47
N ARG A 205 0.50 11.94 -15.25
CA ARG A 205 -0.34 10.76 -14.96
C ARG A 205 -1.81 11.02 -15.25
N HIS A 206 -2.28 12.23 -14.98
CA HIS A 206 -3.65 12.62 -15.25
C HIS A 206 -3.91 12.74 -16.75
N HIS A 207 -2.98 13.30 -17.54
CA HIS A 207 -3.21 13.59 -18.96
C HIS A 207 -2.60 12.60 -19.97
N ALA A 208 -1.65 11.74 -19.56
CA ALA A 208 -1.03 10.77 -20.45
C ALA A 208 -1.61 9.36 -20.20
N PRO A 209 -2.34 8.77 -21.17
CA PRO A 209 -3.01 7.47 -21.03
C PRO A 209 -2.06 6.36 -20.53
N ILE A 210 -0.85 6.29 -21.08
CA ILE A 210 0.15 5.27 -20.72
C ILE A 210 0.55 5.36 -19.24
N TYR A 211 0.63 6.58 -18.69
CA TYR A 211 0.99 6.78 -17.28
C TYR A 211 -0.20 6.57 -16.34
N ARG A 212 -1.42 6.95 -16.77
CA ARG A 212 -2.67 6.69 -16.03
C ARG A 212 -2.90 5.21 -15.81
N HIS A 213 -2.46 4.42 -16.79
CA HIS A 213 -2.65 2.97 -16.84
C HIS A 213 -1.36 2.20 -16.53
N ARG A 214 -0.33 2.86 -15.97
CA ARG A 214 1.01 2.28 -15.73
C ARG A 214 1.00 0.98 -14.92
N ALA A 215 0.04 0.81 -14.03
CA ALA A 215 -0.12 -0.40 -13.21
C ALA A 215 -0.38 -1.63 -14.08
N LEU A 216 -1.14 -1.49 -15.18
CA LEU A 216 -1.42 -2.57 -16.14
C LEU A 216 -0.15 -3.09 -16.82
N PHE A 217 0.89 -2.25 -16.94
CA PHE A 217 2.14 -2.60 -17.61
C PHE A 217 3.20 -3.20 -16.68
N ARG A 218 3.05 -3.09 -15.34
CA ARG A 218 4.01 -3.68 -14.40
C ARG A 218 3.97 -5.21 -14.44
N GLY A 219 2.76 -5.81 -14.39
CA GLY A 219 2.59 -7.25 -14.53
C GLY A 219 2.98 -7.79 -15.91
N ALA A 220 2.67 -7.03 -16.98
CA ALA A 220 3.07 -7.37 -18.35
C ALA A 220 4.59 -7.38 -18.55
N ARG A 221 5.33 -6.56 -17.79
CA ARG A 221 6.79 -6.52 -17.85
C ARG A 221 7.40 -7.84 -17.38
N GLY A 222 6.88 -8.46 -16.32
CA GLY A 222 7.32 -9.79 -15.88
C GLY A 222 7.12 -10.86 -16.96
N THR A 223 5.98 -10.80 -17.66
CA THR A 223 5.66 -11.74 -18.76
C THR A 223 6.49 -11.52 -20.02
N LEU A 224 6.89 -10.27 -20.30
CA LEU A 224 7.73 -9.90 -21.45
C LEU A 224 9.23 -10.05 -21.19
N SER A 225 9.67 -10.08 -19.93
CA SER A 225 11.08 -10.18 -19.55
C SER A 225 11.63 -11.60 -19.65
N GLY A 226 10.78 -12.60 -19.93
CA GLY A 226 11.18 -14.01 -19.96
C GLY A 226 11.41 -14.55 -18.55
N ALA A 227 11.00 -15.80 -18.34
CA ALA A 227 11.19 -16.56 -17.10
C ALA A 227 12.63 -16.41 -16.57
N GLY A 228 12.77 -15.82 -15.38
CA GLY A 228 14.06 -15.66 -14.73
C GLY A 228 13.92 -14.96 -13.39
N GLN A 229 13.99 -15.76 -12.32
CA GLN A 229 14.02 -15.35 -10.91
C GLN A 229 12.68 -14.93 -10.30
N ASP A 230 11.73 -15.86 -10.25
CA ASP A 230 10.92 -15.98 -9.03
C ASP A 230 11.81 -16.66 -7.99
N GLU A 231 12.44 -15.87 -7.11
CA GLU A 231 12.95 -16.39 -5.85
C GLU A 231 11.74 -16.87 -5.05
N HIS A 232 11.52 -18.18 -5.10
CA HIS A 232 10.61 -18.93 -4.23
C HIS A 232 11.06 -18.75 -2.77
N GLU A 233 10.58 -17.71 -2.11
CA GLU A 233 10.39 -17.67 -0.67
C GLU A 233 8.90 -17.90 -0.39
N GLY A 234 8.44 -19.15 -0.39
CA GLY A 234 7.01 -19.42 -0.13
C GLY A 234 6.51 -20.86 -0.26
N ALA A 235 7.38 -21.85 -0.39
CA ALA A 235 6.95 -23.25 -0.53
C ALA A 235 7.84 -24.23 0.24
N GLU A 236 7.96 -24.04 1.55
CA GLU A 236 8.32 -25.11 2.47
C GLU A 236 7.37 -25.00 3.66
N ASP A 237 6.44 -25.97 3.81
CA ASP A 237 5.86 -26.43 5.11
C ASP A 237 4.58 -27.26 4.93
N GLU A 238 4.56 -28.22 4.00
CA GLU A 238 3.54 -29.30 4.04
C GLU A 238 4.10 -30.68 4.43
N ASP A 239 5.41 -30.84 4.60
CA ASP A 239 6.03 -32.12 5.03
C ASP A 239 7.09 -31.97 6.13
N ALA A 240 6.97 -30.90 6.93
CA ALA A 240 7.78 -30.66 8.12
C ALA A 240 7.29 -31.58 9.27
N GLY A 241 8.10 -32.58 9.63
CA GLY A 241 7.83 -33.48 10.75
C GLY A 241 7.61 -32.75 12.08
N ALA A 242 7.07 -33.44 13.09
CA ALA A 242 6.71 -32.83 14.38
C ALA A 242 7.85 -32.07 15.09
N GLY A 243 9.12 -32.43 14.82
CA GLY A 243 10.29 -31.71 15.36
C GLY A 243 10.51 -30.33 14.73
N ASP A 244 10.19 -30.18 13.45
CA ASP A 244 10.39 -28.94 12.68
C ASP A 244 9.33 -27.88 13.04
N ARG A 245 8.07 -28.31 13.27
CA ARG A 245 7.01 -27.43 13.78
C ARG A 245 7.29 -26.89 15.18
N ALA A 246 7.87 -27.71 16.07
CA ALA A 246 8.21 -27.28 17.42
C ALA A 246 9.36 -26.26 17.41
N GLU A 247 10.34 -26.43 16.52
CA GLU A 247 11.43 -25.49 16.32
C GLU A 247 10.94 -24.17 15.69
N ALA A 248 10.12 -24.24 14.63
CA ALA A 248 9.49 -23.07 14.03
C ALA A 248 8.67 -22.27 15.06
N PHE A 249 7.87 -22.96 15.88
CA PHE A 249 7.15 -22.35 17.00
C PHE A 249 8.11 -21.69 18.00
N ALA A 250 9.17 -22.39 18.43
CA ALA A 250 10.12 -21.85 19.40
C ALA A 250 10.80 -20.58 18.86
N ARG A 251 11.16 -20.55 17.57
CA ARG A 251 11.73 -19.37 16.92
C ARG A 251 10.76 -18.19 16.86
N LEU A 252 9.50 -18.45 16.53
CA LEU A 252 8.46 -17.41 16.43
C LEU A 252 8.06 -16.86 17.81
N SER A 253 7.88 -17.74 18.80
CA SER A 253 7.41 -17.36 20.15
C SER A 253 8.37 -16.41 20.87
N VAL A 254 9.66 -16.41 20.55
CA VAL A 254 10.63 -15.44 21.09
C VAL A 254 10.23 -13.99 20.79
N HIS A 255 9.49 -13.75 19.71
CA HIS A 255 9.02 -12.40 19.38
C HIS A 255 7.79 -11.96 20.17
N TYR A 256 7.09 -12.87 20.83
CA TYR A 256 5.90 -12.57 21.62
C TYR A 256 6.16 -12.65 23.12
N ARG A 257 7.37 -13.05 23.51
CA ARG A 257 7.83 -13.07 24.90
C ARG A 257 8.34 -11.70 25.30
N ASP A 258 7.88 -11.25 26.47
CA ASP A 258 8.37 -10.05 27.16
C ASP A 258 8.39 -8.80 26.26
N PRO A 259 7.24 -8.38 25.67
CA PRO A 259 7.19 -7.19 24.85
C PRO A 259 7.63 -5.96 25.66
N VAL A 260 8.60 -5.21 25.13
CA VAL A 260 9.20 -4.04 25.79
C VAL A 260 8.58 -2.76 25.22
N VAL A 261 7.49 -2.33 25.85
CA VAL A 261 6.82 -1.05 25.55
C VAL A 261 7.35 0.01 26.52
N GLY A 262 8.43 0.69 26.14
CA GLY A 262 9.03 1.72 26.99
C GLY A 262 9.90 2.72 26.22
N GLU A 263 10.16 3.87 26.81
CA GLU A 263 10.81 5.04 26.17
C GLU A 263 12.20 4.74 25.57
N GLY A 264 12.89 3.69 26.05
CA GLY A 264 14.17 3.25 25.48
C GLY A 264 14.06 2.68 24.07
N SER A 265 12.89 2.14 23.69
CA SER A 265 12.62 1.56 22.37
C SER A 265 12.28 2.66 21.36
N LEU A 266 12.94 2.64 20.19
CA LEU A 266 12.56 3.53 19.08
C LEU A 266 11.18 3.20 18.53
N GLN A 267 10.74 1.95 18.65
CA GLN A 267 9.41 1.54 18.22
C GLN A 267 8.32 2.16 19.09
N ALA A 268 8.51 2.13 20.41
CA ALA A 268 7.60 2.78 21.34
C ALA A 268 7.58 4.31 21.16
N ARG A 269 8.77 4.93 21.00
CA ARG A 269 8.84 6.37 20.69
C ARG A 269 8.12 6.72 19.39
N ALA A 270 8.28 5.91 18.34
CA ALA A 270 7.58 6.15 17.08
C ALA A 270 6.06 6.10 17.23
N ILE A 271 5.51 5.17 18.02
CA ILE A 271 4.07 5.14 18.31
C ILE A 271 3.61 6.39 19.07
N ALA A 272 4.36 6.81 20.09
CA ALA A 272 4.06 8.05 20.83
C ALA A 272 4.12 9.28 19.91
N ASP A 273 5.12 9.36 19.03
CA ASP A 273 5.29 10.46 18.08
C ASP A 273 4.15 10.49 17.05
N ILE A 274 3.70 9.33 16.54
CA ILE A 274 2.53 9.25 15.66
C ILE A 274 1.28 9.77 16.39
N ALA A 275 1.03 9.31 17.62
CA ALA A 275 -0.13 9.75 18.41
C ALA A 275 -0.08 11.27 18.69
N ALA A 276 1.09 11.79 19.07
CA ALA A 276 1.31 13.21 19.32
C ALA A 276 1.09 14.06 18.06
N ARG A 277 1.62 13.63 16.90
CA ARG A 277 1.42 14.30 15.61
C ARG A 277 -0.05 14.32 15.20
N CYS A 278 -0.72 13.18 15.28
CA CYS A 278 -2.14 13.07 14.93
C CYS A 278 -2.99 13.99 15.82
N ARG A 279 -2.70 14.03 17.12
CA ARG A 279 -3.37 14.94 18.06
C ARG A 279 -3.10 16.41 17.73
N ALA A 280 -1.87 16.75 17.35
CA ALA A 280 -1.49 18.12 17.00
C ALA A 280 -2.14 18.61 15.69
N SER A 281 -2.28 17.74 14.69
CA SER A 281 -2.92 18.06 13.40
C SER A 281 -4.44 17.88 13.42
N GLY A 282 -4.99 17.21 14.44
CA GLY A 282 -6.40 16.82 14.49
C GLY A 282 -6.72 15.59 13.62
N ARG A 283 -5.70 14.87 13.13
CA ARG A 283 -5.86 13.64 12.37
C ARG A 283 -6.42 12.54 13.26
N LYS A 284 -7.48 11.87 12.79
CA LYS A 284 -8.00 10.69 13.47
C LYS A 284 -7.07 9.50 13.26
N VAL A 285 -6.74 8.78 14.33
CA VAL A 285 -5.99 7.53 14.27
C VAL A 285 -6.59 6.50 15.23
N ALA A 286 -6.79 5.29 14.71
CA ALA A 286 -7.10 4.12 15.50
C ALA A 286 -5.92 3.16 15.49
N PHE A 287 -5.32 2.97 16.65
CA PHE A 287 -4.33 1.93 16.88
C PHE A 287 -5.05 0.61 17.16
N VAL A 288 -4.79 -0.43 16.38
CA VAL A 288 -5.49 -1.72 16.47
C VAL A 288 -4.54 -2.76 17.01
N ALA A 289 -4.77 -3.22 18.24
CA ALA A 289 -4.02 -4.35 18.78
C ALA A 289 -4.47 -5.63 18.06
N THR A 290 -3.54 -6.24 17.34
CA THR A 290 -3.79 -7.35 16.42
C THR A 290 -4.28 -8.60 17.15
N PRO A 291 -5.34 -9.29 16.68
CA PRO A 291 -5.69 -10.59 17.22
C PRO A 291 -4.55 -11.59 16.98
N VAL A 292 -4.22 -12.37 18.00
CA VAL A 292 -3.26 -13.47 17.94
C VAL A 292 -4.01 -14.76 18.27
N GLU A 293 -3.61 -15.87 17.66
CA GLU A 293 -4.24 -17.16 17.92
C GLU A 293 -4.05 -17.59 19.38
N ASP A 294 -5.15 -17.89 20.09
CA ASP A 294 -5.16 -18.15 21.54
C ASP A 294 -4.21 -19.27 21.97
N GLU A 295 -4.15 -20.41 21.25
CA GLU A 295 -3.28 -21.51 21.63
C GLU A 295 -1.80 -21.15 21.49
N PHE A 296 -1.45 -20.38 20.46
CA PHE A 296 -0.12 -19.84 20.28
C PHE A 296 0.21 -18.85 21.40
N LEU A 297 -0.68 -17.90 21.68
CA LEU A 297 -0.47 -16.86 22.68
C LEU A 297 -0.27 -17.46 24.07
N ALA A 298 -1.13 -18.41 24.47
CA ALA A 298 -1.07 -19.11 25.76
C ALA A 298 0.22 -19.92 25.97
N ARG A 299 0.91 -20.28 24.88
CA ARG A 299 2.23 -20.94 24.93
C ARG A 299 3.39 -19.95 24.86
N ALA A 300 3.17 -18.77 24.31
CA ALA A 300 4.20 -17.74 24.15
C ALA A 300 4.33 -16.88 25.41
N GLN A 301 3.22 -16.46 26.02
CA GLN A 301 3.18 -15.59 27.19
C GLN A 301 1.94 -15.88 28.06
N ASP A 302 1.93 -15.37 29.30
CA ASP A 302 0.77 -15.45 30.17
C ASP A 302 -0.20 -14.26 29.95
N GLU A 303 -1.43 -14.41 30.45
CA GLU A 303 -2.50 -13.41 30.34
C GLU A 303 -2.11 -12.07 30.96
N ARG A 304 -1.34 -12.12 32.06
CA ARG A 304 -0.86 -10.91 32.74
C ARG A 304 0.07 -10.12 31.84
N THR A 305 1.00 -10.78 31.16
CA THR A 305 1.95 -10.14 30.23
C THR A 305 1.20 -9.44 29.09
N GLN A 306 0.16 -10.07 28.55
CA GLN A 306 -0.67 -9.47 27.51
C GLN A 306 -1.47 -8.26 28.04
N GLY A 307 -2.02 -8.35 29.25
CA GLY A 307 -2.70 -7.22 29.91
C GLY A 307 -1.75 -6.05 30.20
N ASP A 308 -0.54 -6.34 30.68
CA ASP A 308 0.51 -5.35 30.93
C ASP A 308 0.93 -4.67 29.62
N TYR A 309 1.11 -5.44 28.54
CA TYR A 309 1.38 -4.92 27.19
C TYR A 309 0.31 -3.93 26.70
N LEU A 310 -0.98 -4.28 26.79
CA LEU A 310 -2.07 -3.39 26.39
C LEU A 310 -2.14 -2.15 27.29
N GLY A 311 -1.88 -2.31 28.60
CA GLY A 311 -1.80 -1.21 29.55
C GLY A 311 -0.66 -0.24 29.24
N ASP A 312 0.51 -0.76 28.88
CA ASP A 312 1.65 0.06 28.45
C ASP A 312 1.38 0.78 27.13
N LEU A 313 0.75 0.12 26.15
CA LEU A 313 0.31 0.77 24.92
C LEU A 313 -0.70 1.90 25.19
N ALA A 314 -1.67 1.68 26.07
CA ALA A 314 -2.65 2.70 26.43
C ALA A 314 -1.98 3.92 27.07
N ARG A 315 -1.00 3.72 27.97
CA ARG A 315 -0.20 4.80 28.56
C ARG A 315 0.65 5.52 27.52
N LEU A 316 1.22 4.80 26.56
CA LEU A 316 2.07 5.36 25.52
C LEU A 316 1.28 6.21 24.49
N ILE A 317 0.09 5.75 24.13
CA ILE A 317 -0.77 6.38 23.11
C ILE A 317 -1.62 7.51 23.71
N GLU A 318 -2.04 7.35 24.97
CA GLU A 318 -2.99 8.22 25.67
C GLU A 318 -4.29 8.43 24.85
N PRO A 319 -5.08 7.36 24.60
CA PRO A 319 -6.28 7.46 23.80
C PRO A 319 -7.32 8.39 24.45
N ASP A 320 -7.96 9.22 23.63
CA ASP A 320 -8.99 10.18 24.06
C ASP A 320 -10.42 9.76 23.65
N GLY A 321 -10.53 8.69 22.86
CA GLY A 321 -11.80 8.16 22.37
C GLY A 321 -12.49 9.04 21.32
N GLN A 322 -11.83 10.09 20.83
CA GLN A 322 -12.36 11.01 19.82
C GLN A 322 -11.48 11.04 18.57
N GLN A 323 -10.21 11.41 18.74
CA GLN A 323 -9.22 11.50 17.67
C GLN A 323 -8.27 10.32 17.74
N ILE A 324 -7.87 9.93 18.95
CA ILE A 324 -6.91 8.88 19.21
C ILE A 324 -7.63 7.73 19.92
N SER A 325 -7.67 6.58 19.28
CA SER A 325 -8.30 5.37 19.83
C SER A 325 -7.32 4.21 19.88
N LEU A 326 -7.40 3.39 20.92
CA LEU A 326 -6.78 2.07 20.98
C LEU A 326 -7.90 1.03 20.93
N LEU A 327 -7.90 0.21 19.88
CA LEU A 327 -8.91 -0.81 19.61
C LEU A 327 -8.31 -2.18 19.93
N PRO A 328 -8.63 -2.78 21.10
CA PRO A 328 -8.17 -4.11 21.44
C PRO A 328 -8.93 -5.15 20.61
N MET A 329 -8.32 -5.63 19.51
CA MET A 329 -8.89 -6.72 18.71
C MET A 329 -8.38 -8.10 19.16
N ASP A 330 -7.55 -8.17 20.20
CA ASP A 330 -7.21 -9.40 20.91
C ASP A 330 -8.40 -9.83 21.79
N HIS A 331 -9.37 -10.49 21.15
CA HIS A 331 -10.68 -10.81 21.75
C HIS A 331 -11.04 -12.28 21.48
N PRO A 332 -11.70 -13.00 22.42
CA PRO A 332 -12.12 -14.40 22.24
C PRO A 332 -13.02 -14.69 21.03
N LEU A 333 -13.54 -13.64 20.39
CA LEU A 333 -14.24 -13.73 19.11
C LEU A 333 -13.34 -14.29 18.01
N PHE A 334 -12.04 -13.98 18.07
CA PHE A 334 -11.02 -14.47 17.15
C PHE A 334 -10.51 -15.83 17.60
N SER A 335 -11.37 -16.85 17.54
CA SER A 335 -10.99 -18.24 17.84
C SER A 335 -9.94 -18.78 16.87
N SER A 336 -9.19 -19.80 17.27
CA SER A 336 -8.15 -20.47 16.46
C SER A 336 -8.62 -20.94 15.09
N ALA A 337 -9.90 -21.28 14.94
CA ALA A 337 -10.48 -21.70 13.67
C ALA A 337 -10.45 -20.59 12.60
N LEU A 338 -10.30 -19.33 13.02
CA LEU A 338 -10.25 -18.15 12.16
C LEU A 338 -8.84 -17.81 11.69
N PHE A 339 -7.83 -18.61 12.01
CA PHE A 339 -6.45 -18.36 11.60
C PHE A 339 -5.86 -19.45 10.70
N TRP A 340 -4.94 -19.06 9.82
CA TRP A 340 -4.06 -19.97 9.08
C TRP A 340 -2.87 -20.43 9.91
N ASP A 341 -2.37 -19.55 10.76
CA ASP A 341 -1.27 -19.78 11.71
C ASP A 341 -1.44 -18.87 12.93
N HIS A 342 -0.37 -18.62 13.69
CA HIS A 342 -0.45 -17.80 14.90
C HIS A 342 -1.03 -16.39 14.72
N VAL A 343 -0.98 -15.78 13.53
CA VAL A 343 -1.38 -14.38 13.35
C VAL A 343 -2.07 -14.05 12.03
N HIS A 344 -1.96 -14.90 11.01
CA HIS A 344 -2.65 -14.65 9.74
C HIS A 344 -4.10 -15.14 9.80
N LEU A 345 -5.05 -14.23 9.59
CA LEU A 345 -6.48 -14.54 9.60
C LEU A 345 -6.93 -15.23 8.30
N ARG A 346 -7.95 -16.08 8.45
CA ARG A 346 -8.76 -16.64 7.37
C ARG A 346 -9.75 -15.60 6.85
N PRO A 347 -10.35 -15.80 5.66
CA PRO A 347 -11.40 -14.95 5.11
C PRO A 347 -12.51 -14.56 6.11
N GLU A 348 -12.97 -15.52 6.92
CA GLU A 348 -13.99 -15.30 7.95
C GLU A 348 -13.47 -14.42 9.08
N GLY A 349 -12.21 -14.62 9.49
CA GLY A 349 -11.51 -13.78 10.46
C GLY A 349 -11.31 -12.36 9.97
N HIS A 350 -10.87 -12.17 8.72
CA HIS A 350 -10.76 -10.85 8.08
C HIS A 350 -12.11 -10.12 8.06
N ARG A 351 -13.20 -10.82 7.74
CA ARG A 351 -14.55 -10.24 7.77
C ARG A 351 -14.92 -9.77 9.17
N LEU A 352 -14.72 -10.62 10.19
CA LEU A 352 -15.02 -10.25 11.58
C LEU A 352 -14.18 -9.07 12.05
N TRP A 353 -12.89 -9.05 11.71
CA TRP A 353 -12.01 -7.93 12.01
C TRP A 353 -12.50 -6.63 11.36
N ALA A 354 -12.84 -6.68 10.07
CA ALA A 354 -13.33 -5.51 9.34
C ALA A 354 -14.62 -4.95 9.94
N ILE A 355 -15.60 -5.81 10.25
CA ILE A 355 -16.85 -5.42 10.90
C ILE A 355 -16.58 -4.69 12.22
N ASN A 356 -15.73 -5.26 13.07
CA ASN A 356 -15.47 -4.70 14.39
C ASN A 356 -14.68 -3.40 14.33
N VAL A 357 -13.72 -3.27 13.40
CA VAL A 357 -13.03 -2.00 13.14
C VAL A 357 -14.02 -0.93 12.68
N LEU A 358 -14.89 -1.23 11.70
CA LEU A 358 -15.88 -0.27 11.19
C LEU A 358 -16.82 0.21 12.31
N VAL A 359 -17.33 -0.72 13.13
CA VAL A 359 -18.21 -0.39 14.26
C VAL A 359 -17.50 0.49 15.28
N GLN A 360 -16.27 0.15 15.67
CA GLN A 360 -15.51 0.94 16.65
C GLN A 360 -15.07 2.30 16.11
N LEU A 361 -14.91 2.44 14.79
CA LEU A 361 -14.68 3.72 14.12
C LEU A 361 -15.96 4.54 13.92
N GLY A 362 -17.13 4.00 14.27
CA GLY A 362 -18.42 4.64 14.04
C GLY A 362 -18.81 4.74 12.56
N ILE A 363 -18.22 3.89 11.71
CA ILE A 363 -18.58 3.79 10.29
C ILE A 363 -19.78 2.84 10.17
N PRO A 364 -20.91 3.29 9.60
CA PRO A 364 -22.08 2.44 9.41
C PRO A 364 -21.73 1.19 8.60
N LEU A 365 -22.30 0.06 8.99
CA LEU A 365 -22.20 -1.20 8.23
C LEU A 365 -23.29 -1.27 7.17
N GLU A 366 -22.99 -1.94 6.04
CA GLU A 366 -23.94 -2.23 4.96
C GLU A 366 -25.04 -3.18 5.46
N HIS A 367 -24.64 -4.16 6.27
CA HIS A 367 -25.55 -5.13 6.90
C HIS A 367 -25.28 -5.19 8.40
N LEU A 368 -26.34 -5.21 9.21
CA LEU A 368 -26.22 -5.44 10.65
C LEU A 368 -25.85 -6.91 10.90
N PRO A 369 -24.66 -7.20 11.45
CA PRO A 369 -24.26 -8.57 11.75
C PRO A 369 -24.99 -9.07 13.01
N PRO A 370 -25.07 -10.39 13.21
CA PRO A 370 -25.52 -10.96 14.48
C PRO A 370 -24.68 -10.43 15.66
N ARG A 371 -25.31 -10.27 16.83
CA ARG A 371 -24.62 -9.75 18.04
C ARG A 371 -23.34 -10.50 18.40
N GLN A 372 -23.32 -11.82 18.17
CA GLN A 372 -22.15 -12.68 18.44
C GLN A 372 -20.94 -12.40 17.55
N GLU A 373 -21.09 -11.62 16.48
CA GLU A 373 -19.99 -11.19 15.59
C GLU A 373 -19.44 -9.81 15.96
N LEU A 374 -20.00 -9.19 17.01
CA LEU A 374 -19.64 -7.86 17.47
C LEU A 374 -18.95 -7.95 18.84
N ILE A 375 -17.83 -7.25 18.96
CA ILE A 375 -17.24 -6.87 20.23
C ILE A 375 -18.12 -5.74 20.76
N THR A 376 -19.01 -6.06 21.71
CA THR A 376 -20.00 -5.07 22.17
C THR A 376 -19.41 -4.14 23.22
N LEU A 377 -19.75 -2.85 23.13
CA LEU A 377 -19.39 -1.86 24.16
C LEU A 377 -20.10 -2.10 25.49
N ASP A 378 -21.19 -2.88 25.53
CA ASP A 378 -21.84 -3.27 26.79
C ASP A 378 -21.11 -4.44 27.50
N GLU A 379 -20.19 -5.11 26.79
CA GLU A 379 -19.17 -6.01 27.38
C GLU A 379 -17.89 -5.24 27.74
N VAL A 380 -17.85 -3.93 27.46
CA VAL A 380 -16.84 -3.01 27.97
C VAL A 380 -17.26 -2.62 29.39
N ASP A 381 -17.01 -3.54 30.32
CA ASP A 381 -16.30 -3.09 31.53
C ASP A 381 -15.02 -2.39 31.03
N GLU A 382 -14.59 -1.31 31.65
CA GLU A 382 -13.40 -0.51 31.26
C GLU A 382 -12.06 -1.30 31.41
N SER A 383 -12.11 -2.63 31.30
CA SER A 383 -11.07 -3.61 31.59
C SER A 383 -11.09 -4.82 30.64
N LEU A 384 -10.89 -4.61 29.33
CA LEU A 384 -10.57 -5.73 28.43
C LEU A 384 -9.18 -6.30 28.78
N VAL A 385 -9.17 -7.33 29.63
CA VAL A 385 -8.09 -8.32 29.78
C VAL A 385 -8.72 -9.70 29.56
N ALA A 386 -8.26 -10.42 28.55
CA ALA A 386 -8.77 -11.75 28.20
C ALA A 386 -8.33 -12.82 29.22
N ARG A 387 -9.24 -13.77 29.53
CA ARG A 387 -8.88 -15.09 30.09
C ARG A 387 -9.52 -16.20 29.26
N VAL A 388 -8.72 -17.15 28.78
CA VAL A 388 -9.16 -18.17 27.79
C VAL A 388 -9.89 -19.36 28.44
N ASP A 389 -9.76 -19.58 29.76
CA ASP A 389 -10.32 -20.77 30.42
C ASP A 389 -11.38 -20.51 31.49
N GLN A 390 -11.58 -19.27 31.96
CA GLN A 390 -12.42 -19.00 33.15
C GLN A 390 -13.37 -17.79 33.07
N GLY A 391 -13.34 -16.97 32.02
CA GLY A 391 -14.05 -15.70 32.03
C GLY A 391 -13.49 -14.72 33.08
N TYR A 392 -14.06 -13.50 33.11
CA TYR A 392 -13.58 -12.30 33.81
C TYR A 392 -13.12 -12.54 35.26
N VAL A 393 -11.87 -12.16 35.61
CA VAL A 393 -11.37 -12.20 36.99
C VAL A 393 -10.62 -10.91 37.35
N ASP A 394 -10.85 -10.44 38.57
CA ASP A 394 -10.15 -9.34 39.26
C ASP A 394 -8.63 -9.38 39.10
N GLY A 395 -8.01 -8.24 38.75
CA GLY A 395 -6.55 -8.10 38.63
C GLY A 395 -6.01 -7.18 37.55
N ALA A 396 -6.87 -6.52 36.75
CA ALA A 396 -6.44 -5.64 35.67
C ALA A 396 -5.81 -4.32 36.17
N SER A 397 -5.11 -3.63 35.26
CA SER A 397 -4.26 -2.45 35.48
C SER A 397 -4.93 -1.23 36.15
N TRP A 398 -6.23 -1.26 36.40
CA TRP A 398 -6.98 -0.28 37.20
C TRP A 398 -6.96 -0.57 38.72
N GLN A 399 -6.37 -1.69 39.18
CA GLN A 399 -6.19 -1.98 40.61
C GLN A 399 -4.93 -1.33 41.24
N ALA A 400 -4.19 -0.50 40.50
CA ALA A 400 -3.02 0.26 40.99
C ALA A 400 -3.35 1.73 41.24
#